data_AF-A0AAW4KPF8-F1
#
_entry.id   AF-A0AAW4KPF8-F1
#
_cell.length_a   1.000
_cell.length_b   1.000
_cell.length_c   1.000
_cell.angle_alpha   90.00
_cell.angle_beta   90.00
_cell.angle_gamma   90.00
#
_symmetry.space_group_name_H-M   'P 1'
#
loop_
_entity.id
_entity.type
_entity.pdbx_description
1 polymer ?
#
loop_
_entity_poly.entity_id
_entity_poly.type
_entity_poly.pdbx_seq_one_letter_code
_entity_poly.pdbx_strand_id
1 'polypeptide(L)' 'MNELQDLLDNNERWADAIKQEDPEFFAKLARQQTPEYLWIGCSDARVPANAIVGMLPGDLFVHRNVAS' A
#
# COMPACT_ATOMS: atom_id res chain seq x y z
N MET A 1 21.36 -10.67 12.13
CA MET A 1 20.27 -9.68 12.10
C MET A 1 18.97 -10.45 11.97
N ASN A 2 17.93 -10.01 12.69
CA ASN A 2 16.62 -10.65 12.66
C ASN A 2 15.82 -10.00 11.52
N GLU A 3 15.47 -10.74 10.48
CA GLU A 3 14.76 -10.23 9.30
C GLU A 3 13.48 -9.46 9.66
N LEU A 4 12.81 -9.86 10.75
CA LEU A 4 11.63 -9.16 11.25
C LEU A 4 11.98 -7.76 11.77
N GLN A 5 13.12 -7.61 12.45
CA GLN A 5 13.56 -6.31 12.95
C GLN A 5 13.83 -5.36 11.79
N ASP A 6 14.50 -5.84 10.73
CA ASP A 6 14.79 -5.03 9.56
C ASP A 6 13.50 -4.53 8.87
N LEU A 7 12.45 -5.37 8.82
CA LEU A 7 11.14 -4.98 8.30
C LEU A 7 10.45 -3.92 9.16
N LEU A 8 10.55 -4.01 10.49
CA LEU A 8 9.99 -3.02 11.40
C LEU A 8 10.73 -1.67 11.28
N ASP A 9 12.07 -1.71 11.23
CA ASP A 9 12.91 -0.51 11.06
C ASP A 9 12.67 0.15 9.69
N ASN A 10 12.37 -0.64 8.66
CA ASN A 10 11.95 -0.11 7.35
C ASN A 10 10.58 0.57 7.42
N ASN A 11 9.63 -0.02 8.15
CA ASN A 11 8.30 0.54 8.31
C ASN A 11 8.33 1.88 9.07
N GLU A 12 9.10 1.97 10.16
CA GLU A 12 9.23 3.20 10.94
C GLU A 12 9.83 4.34 10.11
N ARG A 13 10.96 4.07 9.41
CA ARG A 13 11.59 5.04 8.51
C ARG A 13 10.66 5.51 7.40
N TRP A 14 9.90 4.60 6.80
CA TRP A 14 8.92 4.94 5.78
C TRP A 14 7.81 5.83 6.34
N ALA A 15 7.23 5.47 7.48
CA ALA A 15 6.14 6.22 8.09
C ALA A 15 6.57 7.64 8.45
N ASP A 16 7.79 7.82 8.96
CA ASP A 16 8.32 9.13 9.31
C ASP A 16 8.62 9.99 8.07
N ALA A 17 9.19 9.39 7.02
CA ALA A 17 9.42 10.09 5.75
C ALA A 17 8.09 10.58 5.14
N ILE A 18 7.06 9.74 5.12
CA ILE A 18 5.73 10.12 4.61
C ILE A 18 5.11 11.24 5.45
N LYS A 19 5.20 11.21 6.78
CA LYS A 19 4.69 12.29 7.64
C LYS A 19 5.43 13.61 7.41
N GLN A 20 6.73 13.55 7.13
CA GLN A 20 7.53 14.75 6.83
C GLN A 20 7.16 15.33 5.47
N GLU A 21 6.89 14.48 4.48
CA GLU A 21 6.49 14.87 3.13
C GLU A 21 5.03 15.40 3.05
N ASP A 22 4.08 14.65 3.61
CA ASP A 22 2.66 15.03 3.73
C ASP A 22 2.13 14.69 5.13
N PRO A 23 2.11 15.66 6.06
CA PRO A 23 1.58 15.47 7.42
C PRO A 23 0.11 15.02 7.46
N GLU A 24 -0.67 15.29 6.41
CA GLU A 24 -2.07 14.91 6.34
C GLU A 24 -2.31 13.55 5.67
N PHE A 25 -1.27 12.91 5.12
CA PHE A 25 -1.38 11.67 4.34
C PHE A 25 -2.24 10.60 5.04
N PHE A 26 -1.91 10.28 6.30
CA PHE A 26 -2.64 9.26 7.05
C PHE A 26 -4.06 9.68 7.43
N ALA A 27 -4.30 10.98 7.65
CA ALA A 27 -5.63 11.49 7.94
C ALA A 27 -6.54 11.44 6.70
N LYS A 28 -6.01 11.75 5.51
CA LYS A 28 -6.70 11.60 4.23
C LYS A 28 -6.99 10.12 3.96
N LEU A 29 -5.98 9.27 4.08
CA LEU A 29 -6.09 7.83 3.88
C LEU A 29 -7.14 7.20 4.79
N ALA A 30 -7.19 7.58 6.07
CA ALA A 30 -8.18 7.07 7.02
C ALA A 30 -9.63 7.42 6.66
N ARG A 31 -9.84 8.54 5.95
CA ARG A 31 -11.17 8.97 5.47
C ARG A 31 -11.57 8.28 4.15
N GLN A 32 -10.60 7.78 3.40
CA GLN A 32 -10.79 7.17 2.08
C GLN A 32 -11.00 5.66 2.22
N GLN A 33 -12.25 5.24 2.46
CA GLN A 33 -12.63 3.82 2.62
C GLN A 33 -13.67 3.34 1.60
N THR A 34 -13.91 4.11 0.54
CA THR A 34 -14.86 3.79 -0.54
C THR A 34 -14.13 3.73 -1.88
N PRO A 35 -13.32 2.67 -2.13
CA PRO A 35 -12.63 2.51 -3.40
C PRO A 35 -13.63 2.34 -4.55
N GLU A 36 -13.35 2.98 -5.69
CA GLU A 36 -14.22 2.90 -6.87
C GLU A 36 -13.94 1.66 -7.74
N TYR A 37 -12.78 1.03 -7.53
CA TYR A 37 -12.30 -0.08 -8.35
C TYR A 37 -11.98 -1.32 -7.53
N LEU A 38 -12.33 -2.50 -8.09
CA LEU A 38 -11.89 -3.81 -7.63
C LEU A 38 -10.79 -4.32 -8.58
N TRP A 39 -9.62 -4.62 -8.03
CA TRP A 39 -8.53 -5.26 -8.74
C TRP A 39 -8.40 -6.72 -8.29
N ILE A 40 -8.64 -7.65 -9.20
CA ILE A 40 -8.36 -9.08 -9.00
C ILE A 40 -7.07 -9.40 -9.74
N GLY A 41 -6.03 -9.85 -9.03
CA GLY A 41 -4.77 -10.21 -9.67
C GLY A 41 -4.02 -11.33 -8.99
N CYS A 42 -3.03 -11.90 -9.69
CA CYS A 42 -2.34 -13.09 -9.19
C CYS A 42 -1.61 -12.80 -7.86
N SER A 43 -1.61 -13.79 -6.97
CA SER A 43 -0.84 -13.80 -5.72
C SER A 43 0.66 -13.65 -5.93
N ASP A 44 1.17 -13.97 -7.12
CA ASP A 44 2.58 -13.74 -7.48
C ASP A 44 2.99 -12.27 -7.34
N ALA A 45 2.03 -11.33 -7.40
CA ALA A 45 2.19 -9.91 -7.07
C ALA A 45 3.44 -9.23 -7.65
N ARG A 46 3.91 -9.68 -8.83
CA ARG A 46 5.17 -9.27 -9.47
C ARG A 46 5.30 -7.76 -9.63
N VAL A 47 4.18 -7.07 -9.80
CA VAL A 47 4.09 -5.61 -9.74
C VAL A 47 2.87 -5.23 -8.87
N PRO A 48 3.00 -4.32 -7.90
CA PRO A 48 1.86 -3.84 -7.11
C PRO A 48 0.81 -3.16 -8.00
N ALA A 49 -0.48 -3.44 -7.75
CA ALA A 49 -1.59 -2.91 -8.56
C ALA A 49 -1.55 -1.38 -8.64
N ASN A 50 -1.41 -0.72 -7.49
CA ASN A 50 -1.30 0.73 -7.36
C ASN A 50 -0.19 1.34 -8.23
N ALA A 51 0.94 0.64 -8.39
CA ALA A 51 2.05 1.10 -9.23
C ALA A 51 1.74 0.96 -10.73
N ILE A 52 0.96 -0.05 -11.13
CA ILE A 52 0.54 -0.26 -12.52
C ILE A 52 -0.40 0.86 -12.98
N VAL A 53 -1.34 1.25 -12.13
CA VAL A 53 -2.40 2.22 -12.48
C VAL A 53 -2.17 3.63 -11.95
N GLY A 54 -1.07 3.87 -11.24
CA GLY A 54 -0.72 5.19 -10.71
C GLY A 54 -1.70 5.72 -9.66
N MET A 55 -2.30 4.83 -8.86
CA MET A 55 -3.30 5.18 -7.85
C MET A 55 -2.74 5.09 -6.44
N LEU A 56 -3.29 5.88 -5.52
CA LEU A 56 -2.83 5.92 -4.14
C LEU A 56 -3.43 4.77 -3.32
N PRO A 57 -2.82 4.40 -2.19
CA PRO A 57 -3.46 3.52 -1.22
C PRO A 57 -4.86 4.06 -0.88
N GLY A 58 -5.86 3.17 -0.85
CA GLY A 58 -7.27 3.55 -0.60
C GLY A 58 -8.13 3.72 -1.85
N ASP A 59 -7.53 3.92 -3.04
CA ASP A 59 -8.28 4.09 -4.30
C ASP A 59 -8.71 2.74 -4.92
N LEU A 60 -7.99 1.66 -4.64
CA LEU A 60 -8.29 0.30 -5.12
C LEU A 60 -8.65 -0.63 -3.97
N PHE A 61 -9.71 -1.40 -4.16
CA PHE A 61 -9.93 -2.63 -3.43
C PHE A 61 -9.22 -3.77 -4.14
N VAL A 62 -8.32 -4.49 -3.45
CA VAL A 62 -7.48 -5.51 -4.10
C VAL A 62 -7.82 -6.89 -3.54
N HIS A 63 -8.16 -7.82 -4.44
CA HIS A 63 -8.23 -9.24 -4.15
C HIS A 63 -7.12 -9.98 -4.91
N ARG A 64 -6.52 -10.99 -4.29
CA ARG A 64 -5.52 -11.84 -4.93
C ARG A 64 -5.80 -13.31 -4.72
N ASN A 65 -5.61 -14.10 -5.79
CA ASN A 65 -5.64 -15.55 -5.74
C ASN A 65 -4.57 -16.15 -6.66
N VAL A 66 -4.39 -17.47 -6.58
CA VAL A 66 -3.38 -18.17 -7.39
C VAL A 66 -3.87 -18.27 -8.84
N ALA A 67 -3.05 -17.78 -9.78
CA ALA A 67 -3.24 -17.89 -11.23
C ALA A 67 -4.45 -17.17 -11.84
N SER A 68 -4.91 -16.06 -11.26
CA SER A 68 -5.84 -15.11 -11.91
C SER A 68 -5.19 -14.25 -12.98
#